data_AF-A0A101WLV8-F1
#
_entry.id   AF-A0A101WLV8-F1
#
_cell.length_a   1.000
_cell.length_b   1.000
_cell.length_c   1.000
_cell.angle_alpha   90.00
_cell.angle_beta   90.00
_cell.angle_gamma   90.00
#
_symmetry.space_group_name_H-M   'P 1'
#
loop_
_entity.id
_entity.type
_entity.pdbx_description
1 polymer ?
#
loop_
_entity_poly.entity_id
_entity_poly.type
_entity_poly.pdbx_seq_one_letter_code
_entity_poly.pdbx_strand_id
1 'polypeptide(L)'
;MKSKVMIVFTIVLIILTTGTIVTAGNLSVFQKVEQIDKMKKDFDNEHDQILKSKVPVGEQEIRENAAAGDKLKEKGIAIQKMEKEIATEQGSPEPTKDEILAQINLGILMTEEGIENFIKNNPNKSKEESLNARKDSNLKQLETLKQLKDDLINNNISTNNALSKLLEIRDGKK
;
A
#
# COMPACT_ATOMS: atom_id res chain seq x y z
N MET A 1 56.84 15.57 -28.71
CA MET A 1 56.69 15.85 -27.26
C MET A 1 55.31 15.38 -26.81
N LYS A 2 55.25 14.91 -25.57
CA LYS A 2 54.16 14.21 -24.90
C LYS A 2 52.81 14.95 -24.99
N SER A 3 51.75 14.23 -25.34
CA SER A 3 50.56 14.15 -24.49
C SER A 3 49.72 12.93 -24.89
N LYS A 4 49.88 11.84 -24.12
CA LYS A 4 48.91 10.75 -24.00
C LYS A 4 47.89 11.21 -22.96
N VAL A 5 46.76 11.80 -23.34
CA VAL A 5 45.67 12.03 -22.38
C VAL A 5 44.31 11.91 -23.06
N MET A 6 43.58 10.89 -22.60
CA MET A 6 42.12 10.77 -22.51
C MET A 6 41.26 10.99 -23.74
N ILE A 7 40.93 9.88 -24.40
CA ILE A 7 39.55 9.67 -24.86
C ILE A 7 39.02 8.46 -24.08
N VAL A 8 38.72 8.68 -22.80
CA VAL A 8 37.95 7.75 -21.94
C VAL A 8 36.92 8.54 -21.12
N PHE A 9 36.25 9.50 -21.76
CA PHE A 9 35.23 10.33 -21.09
C PHE A 9 33.84 10.25 -21.73
N THR A 10 33.61 9.28 -22.61
CA THR A 10 32.31 9.12 -23.27
C THR A 10 31.51 7.91 -22.74
N ILE A 11 32.10 7.09 -21.87
CA ILE A 11 31.41 5.94 -21.24
C ILE A 11 30.95 6.26 -19.80
N VAL A 12 31.46 7.32 -19.18
CA VAL A 12 31.08 7.68 -17.80
C VAL A 12 29.77 8.49 -17.73
N LEU A 13 29.32 9.12 -18.81
CA LEU A 13 28.11 9.95 -18.79
C LEU A 13 26.77 9.20 -18.99
N ILE A 14 26.79 7.94 -19.41
CA ILE A 14 25.57 7.12 -19.58
C ILE A 14 25.23 6.32 -18.31
N ILE A 15 26.12 6.29 -17.32
CA ILE A 15 25.92 5.51 -16.08
C ILE A 15 25.22 6.34 -14.98
N LEU A 16 25.09 7.67 -15.14
CA LEU A 16 24.46 8.52 -14.12
C LEU A 16 22.93 8.65 -14.21
N THR A 17 22.28 8.17 -15.27
CA THR A 17 20.81 8.29 -15.42
C THR A 17 20.03 7.00 -15.19
N THR A 18 20.70 5.85 -15.09
CA THR A 18 20.06 4.53 -14.87
C THR A 18 20.34 3.93 -13.50
N GLY A 19 21.31 4.47 -12.76
CA GLY A 19 21.74 3.93 -11.46
C GLY A 19 20.79 4.19 -10.28
N THR A 20 19.86 5.13 -10.38
CA THR A 20 18.92 5.45 -9.29
C THR A 20 17.69 4.54 -9.26
N ILE A 21 17.40 3.79 -10.33
CA ILE A 21 16.17 2.98 -10.42
C ILE A 21 16.39 1.55 -9.90
N VAL A 22 17.64 1.07 -9.78
CA VAL A 22 17.93 -0.36 -9.50
C VAL A 22 18.39 -0.62 -8.05
N THR A 23 18.61 0.41 -7.22
CA THR A 23 19.13 0.23 -5.84
C THR A 23 18.10 0.42 -4.72
N ALA A 24 16.81 0.63 -5.03
CA ALA A 24 15.77 0.78 -4.00
C ALA A 24 15.47 -0.52 -3.23
N GLY A 25 15.71 -1.69 -3.82
CA GLY A 25 15.42 -2.97 -3.18
C GLY A 25 16.33 -3.33 -2.00
N ASN A 26 17.47 -2.65 -1.82
CA ASN A 26 18.50 -3.03 -0.84
C ASN A 26 18.83 -1.94 0.20
N LEU A 27 18.12 -0.81 0.18
CA LEU A 27 18.29 0.27 1.17
C LEU A 27 17.50 -0.06 2.44
N SER A 28 18.05 0.32 3.59
CA SER A 28 17.28 0.27 4.84
C SER A 28 16.13 1.29 4.80
N VAL A 29 15.06 1.02 5.56
CA VAL A 29 13.91 1.91 5.68
C VAL A 29 14.31 3.35 6.02
N PHE A 30 15.26 3.55 6.93
CA PHE A 30 15.77 4.87 7.29
C PHE A 30 16.37 5.61 6.08
N GLN A 31 17.18 4.92 5.27
CA GLN A 31 17.76 5.49 4.05
C GLN A 31 16.70 5.78 2.98
N LYS A 32 15.66 4.95 2.88
CA LYS A 32 14.53 5.19 1.97
C LYS A 32 13.74 6.45 2.36
N VAL A 33 13.49 6.66 3.66
CA VAL A 33 12.83 7.88 4.17
C VAL A 33 13.66 9.12 3.82
N GLU A 34 14.97 9.11 4.10
CA GLU A 34 15.87 10.21 3.77
C GLU A 34 15.91 10.49 2.25
N GLN A 35 15.88 9.43 1.44
CA GLN A 35 15.85 9.54 -0.01
C GLN A 35 14.52 10.15 -0.52
N ILE A 36 13.38 9.79 0.06
CA ILE A 36 12.08 10.38 -0.28
C ILE A 36 12.07 11.87 0.03
N ASP A 37 12.56 12.28 1.19
CA ASP A 37 12.59 13.70 1.57
C ASP A 37 13.44 14.52 0.59
N LYS A 38 14.57 13.97 0.15
CA LYS A 38 15.38 14.59 -0.90
C LYS A 38 14.65 14.66 -2.23
N MET A 39 13.99 13.57 -2.65
CA MET A 39 13.25 13.52 -3.90
C MET A 39 12.06 14.48 -3.91
N LYS A 40 11.34 14.62 -2.79
CA LYS A 40 10.25 15.59 -2.62
C LYS A 40 10.76 17.02 -2.72
N LYS A 41 11.86 17.34 -2.05
CA LYS A 41 12.48 18.67 -2.15
C LYS A 41 12.94 18.99 -3.58
N ASP A 42 13.52 18.02 -4.28
CA ASP A 42 13.92 18.18 -5.68
C ASP A 42 12.69 18.34 -6.60
N PHE A 43 11.61 17.61 -6.33
CA PHE A 43 10.33 17.74 -7.03
C PHE A 43 9.74 19.13 -6.85
N ASP A 44 9.65 19.63 -5.61
CA ASP A 44 9.10 20.95 -5.30
C ASP A 44 9.92 22.05 -5.98
N ASN A 45 11.26 21.96 -5.93
CA ASN A 45 12.14 22.92 -6.58
C ASN A 45 11.95 22.95 -8.12
N GLU A 46 11.88 21.78 -8.77
CA GLU A 46 11.69 21.70 -10.22
C GLU A 46 10.27 22.12 -10.63
N HIS A 47 9.26 21.77 -9.84
CA HIS A 47 7.88 22.20 -10.04
C HIS A 47 7.75 23.73 -9.95
N ASP A 48 8.38 24.34 -8.93
CA ASP A 48 8.43 25.79 -8.77
C ASP A 48 9.14 26.48 -9.92
N GLN A 49 10.22 25.89 -10.45
CA GLN A 49 10.93 26.43 -11.62
C GLN A 49 10.04 26.41 -12.88
N ILE A 50 9.28 25.33 -13.08
CA ILE A 50 8.32 25.23 -14.19
C ILE A 50 7.21 26.28 -14.02
N LEU A 51 6.64 26.43 -12.82
CA LEU A 51 5.60 27.43 -12.56
C LEU A 51 6.08 28.88 -12.70
N LYS A 52 7.34 29.15 -12.36
CA LYS A 52 7.98 30.48 -12.51
C LYS A 52 8.52 30.72 -13.92
N SER A 53 8.52 29.71 -14.79
CA SER A 53 8.97 29.84 -16.16
C SER A 53 8.01 30.74 -16.96
N LYS A 54 8.57 31.47 -17.93
CA LYS A 54 7.74 32.32 -18.82
C LYS A 54 6.85 31.42 -19.67
N VAL A 55 5.66 31.92 -20.02
CA VAL A 55 4.77 31.24 -20.97
C VAL A 55 5.56 31.01 -22.27
N PRO A 56 5.71 29.75 -22.72
CA PRO A 56 6.49 29.44 -23.90
C PRO A 56 5.86 30.07 -25.13
N VAL A 57 6.68 30.72 -25.95
CA VAL A 57 6.22 31.50 -27.13
C VAL A 57 6.56 30.77 -28.44
N GLY A 58 7.46 29.78 -28.40
CA GLY A 58 7.87 28.98 -29.56
C GLY A 58 7.62 27.48 -29.41
N GLU A 59 7.46 26.77 -30.53
CA GLU A 59 7.25 25.31 -30.53
C GLU A 59 8.35 24.51 -29.82
N GLN A 60 9.60 24.98 -29.89
CA GLN A 60 10.71 24.33 -29.20
C GLN A 60 10.58 24.46 -27.67
N GLU A 61 10.26 25.67 -27.18
CA GLU A 61 10.02 25.92 -25.76
C GLU A 61 8.80 25.14 -25.23
N ILE A 62 7.76 24.98 -26.05
CA ILE A 62 6.58 24.15 -25.71
C ILE A 62 7.00 22.69 -25.52
N ARG A 63 7.83 22.14 -26.42
CA ARG A 63 8.32 20.75 -26.33
C ARG A 63 9.23 20.55 -25.13
N GLU A 64 10.10 21.51 -24.84
CA GLU A 64 11.01 21.47 -23.68
C GLU A 64 10.24 21.53 -22.36
N ASN A 65 9.22 22.40 -22.27
CA ASN A 65 8.34 22.48 -21.09
C ASN A 65 7.49 21.22 -20.92
N ALA A 66 6.98 20.62 -22.01
CA ALA A 66 6.26 19.35 -21.95
C ALA A 66 7.15 18.22 -21.43
N ALA A 67 8.39 18.11 -21.95
CA ALA A 67 9.36 17.13 -21.48
C ALA A 67 9.75 17.32 -20.01
N ALA A 68 9.86 18.56 -19.54
CA ALA A 68 10.08 18.87 -18.13
C ALA A 68 8.88 18.41 -17.26
N GLY A 69 7.65 18.63 -17.73
CA GLY A 69 6.44 18.14 -17.09
C GLY A 69 6.36 16.62 -17.00
N ASP A 70 6.71 15.91 -18.07
CA ASP A 70 6.74 14.44 -18.09
C ASP A 70 7.79 13.88 -17.12
N LYS A 71 8.97 14.49 -17.07
CA LYS A 71 10.02 14.12 -16.10
C LYS A 71 9.57 14.36 -14.66
N LEU A 72 8.86 15.46 -14.39
CA LEU A 72 8.32 15.75 -13.07
C LEU A 72 7.26 14.71 -12.67
N LYS A 73 6.38 14.33 -13.59
CA LYS A 73 5.39 13.26 -13.40
C LYS A 73 6.06 11.93 -13.06
N GLU A 74 7.10 11.54 -13.79
CA GLU A 74 7.87 10.31 -13.51
C GLU A 74 8.50 10.31 -12.11
N LYS A 75 9.03 11.46 -11.67
CA LYS A 75 9.54 11.63 -10.30
C LYS A 75 8.45 11.47 -9.25
N GLY A 76 7.28 12.07 -9.48
CA GLY A 76 6.13 11.91 -8.58
C GLY A 76 5.70 10.45 -8.42
N ILE A 77 5.67 9.69 -9.52
CA ILE A 77 5.38 8.25 -9.50
C ILE A 77 6.46 7.48 -8.72
N ALA A 78 7.74 7.83 -8.89
CA ALA A 78 8.84 7.18 -8.18
C ALA A 78 8.77 7.43 -6.66
N ILE A 79 8.41 8.65 -6.23
CA ILE A 79 8.17 8.98 -4.82
C ILE A 79 7.04 8.10 -4.27
N GLN A 80 5.88 8.08 -4.93
CA GLN A 80 4.73 7.28 -4.49
C GLN A 80 5.03 5.79 -4.41
N LYS A 81 5.81 5.26 -5.36
CA LYS A 81 6.24 3.86 -5.34
C LYS A 81 7.11 3.57 -4.13
N MET A 82 8.09 4.44 -3.83
CA MET A 82 8.98 4.28 -2.69
C MET A 82 8.23 4.47 -1.36
N GLU A 83 7.28 5.40 -1.25
CA GLU A 83 6.39 5.53 -0.09
C GLU A 83 5.59 4.26 0.15
N LYS A 84 5.07 3.64 -0.92
CA LYS A 84 4.36 2.37 -0.85
C LYS A 84 5.27 1.21 -0.42
N GLU A 85 6.50 1.17 -0.91
CA GLU A 85 7.51 0.17 -0.48
C GLU A 85 7.85 0.34 1.00
N ILE A 86 8.08 1.58 1.47
CA ILE A 86 8.28 1.87 2.90
C ILE A 86 7.05 1.46 3.72
N ALA A 87 5.84 1.82 3.31
CA ALA A 87 4.62 1.44 4.01
C ALA A 87 4.39 -0.08 4.01
N THR A 88 4.94 -0.80 3.04
CA THR A 88 4.91 -2.28 3.01
C THR A 88 5.98 -2.86 3.94
N GLU A 89 7.17 -2.25 4.00
CA GLU A 89 8.30 -2.70 4.84
C GLU A 89 8.21 -2.28 6.31
N GLN A 90 7.60 -1.14 6.61
CA GLN A 90 7.29 -0.66 7.96
C GLN A 90 6.03 -1.33 8.53
N GLY A 91 5.30 -2.12 7.72
CA GLY A 91 3.92 -2.46 7.96
C GLY A 91 3.03 -1.24 7.71
N SER A 92 1.88 -1.43 7.05
CA SER A 92 0.85 -0.40 7.02
C SER A 92 0.58 0.05 8.47
N PRO A 93 0.19 1.32 8.72
CA PRO A 93 -0.13 1.75 10.09
C PRO A 93 -1.05 0.69 10.71
N GLU A 94 -0.64 0.16 11.87
CA GLU A 94 -1.39 -0.93 12.51
C GLU A 94 -2.84 -0.50 12.60
N PRO A 95 -3.80 -1.30 12.10
CA PRO A 95 -5.19 -0.90 12.08
C PRO A 95 -5.64 -0.61 13.50
N THR A 96 -6.27 0.53 13.68
CA THR A 96 -6.77 0.98 14.99
C THR A 96 -7.80 0.00 15.53
N LYS A 97 -8.00 0.02 16.86
CA LYS A 97 -9.03 -0.77 17.52
C LYS A 97 -10.40 -0.59 16.86
N ASP A 98 -10.74 0.64 16.47
CA ASP A 98 -12.02 0.97 15.83
C ASP A 98 -12.14 0.39 14.41
N GLU A 99 -11.06 0.42 13.63
CA GLU A 99 -11.02 -0.20 12.30
C GLU A 99 -11.18 -1.72 12.37
N ILE A 100 -10.55 -2.38 13.36
CA ILE A 100 -10.72 -3.81 13.57
C ILE A 100 -12.15 -4.11 14.03
N LEU A 101 -12.70 -3.34 14.97
CA LEU A 101 -14.09 -3.50 15.42
C LEU A 101 -15.09 -3.34 14.28
N ALA A 102 -14.87 -2.37 13.38
CA ALA A 102 -15.71 -2.17 12.20
C ALA A 102 -15.70 -3.41 11.28
N GLN A 103 -14.53 -4.00 11.04
CA GLN A 103 -14.43 -5.22 10.24
C GLN A 103 -15.04 -6.44 10.93
N ILE A 104 -14.88 -6.59 12.25
CA ILE A 104 -15.55 -7.67 13.00
C ILE A 104 -17.07 -7.52 12.91
N ASN A 105 -17.61 -6.31 13.10
CA ASN A 105 -19.04 -6.05 12.99
C ASN A 105 -19.57 -6.35 11.58
N LEU A 106 -18.82 -6.00 10.53
CA LEU A 106 -19.17 -6.36 9.16
C LEU A 106 -19.20 -7.89 8.96
N GLY A 107 -18.20 -8.61 9.49
CA GLY A 107 -18.16 -10.07 9.43
C GLY A 107 -19.35 -10.72 10.15
N ILE A 108 -19.76 -10.20 11.31
CA ILE A 108 -20.94 -10.64 12.04
C ILE A 108 -22.19 -10.46 11.18
N LEU A 109 -22.39 -9.25 10.64
CA LEU A 109 -23.57 -8.91 9.83
C LEU A 109 -23.69 -9.80 8.59
N MET A 110 -22.61 -9.98 7.83
CA MET A 110 -22.60 -10.84 6.66
C MET A 110 -22.87 -12.31 7.00
N THR A 111 -22.38 -12.78 8.16
CA THR A 111 -22.60 -14.17 8.60
C THR A 111 -24.04 -14.38 9.06
N GLU A 112 -24.62 -13.41 9.78
CA GLU A 112 -26.04 -13.43 10.18
C GLU A 112 -26.96 -13.44 8.96
N GLU A 113 -26.71 -12.55 7.98
CA GLU A 113 -27.45 -12.52 6.72
C GLU A 113 -27.32 -13.85 5.95
N GLY A 114 -26.12 -14.46 5.94
CA GLY A 114 -25.89 -15.76 5.33
C GLY A 114 -26.71 -16.89 5.97
N ILE A 115 -26.83 -16.89 7.30
CA ILE A 115 -27.64 -17.86 8.04
C ILE A 115 -29.13 -17.62 7.76
N GLU A 116 -29.60 -16.38 7.80
CA GLU A 116 -30.99 -16.04 7.53
C GLU A 116 -31.42 -16.43 6.11
N ASN A 117 -30.59 -16.10 5.12
CA ASN A 117 -30.81 -16.50 3.73
C ASN A 117 -30.83 -18.02 3.57
N PHE A 118 -29.96 -18.74 4.28
CA PHE A 118 -29.98 -20.19 4.27
C PHE A 118 -31.30 -20.77 4.81
N ILE A 119 -31.77 -20.30 5.97
CA ILE A 119 -33.03 -20.77 6.58
C ILE A 119 -34.22 -20.44 5.69
N LYS A 120 -34.25 -19.23 5.11
CA LYS A 120 -35.30 -18.81 4.18
C LYS A 120 -35.40 -19.73 2.97
N ASN A 121 -34.26 -20.17 2.44
CA ASN A 121 -34.21 -21.07 1.29
C ASN A 121 -34.35 -22.55 1.67
N ASN A 122 -34.20 -22.91 2.95
CA ASN A 122 -34.23 -24.27 3.47
C ASN A 122 -35.05 -24.36 4.76
N PRO A 123 -36.38 -24.21 4.72
CA PRO A 123 -37.23 -24.05 5.91
C PRO A 123 -37.26 -25.25 6.87
N ASN A 124 -36.86 -26.43 6.40
CA ASN A 124 -36.78 -27.66 7.22
C ASN A 124 -35.38 -27.91 7.79
N LYS A 125 -34.41 -27.02 7.54
CA LYS A 125 -33.04 -27.14 8.04
C LYS A 125 -32.81 -26.18 9.19
N SER A 126 -31.91 -26.59 10.07
CA SER A 126 -31.48 -25.82 11.23
C SER A 126 -30.39 -24.81 10.87
N LYS A 127 -30.12 -23.84 11.77
CA LYS A 127 -29.08 -22.81 11.53
C LYS A 127 -27.68 -23.43 11.59
N GLU A 128 -27.55 -24.50 12.38
CA GLU A 128 -26.37 -25.32 12.59
C GLU A 128 -25.89 -25.98 11.28
N GLU A 129 -26.82 -26.29 10.39
CA GLU A 129 -26.55 -26.84 9.05
C GLU A 129 -26.13 -25.78 8.03
N SER A 130 -26.17 -24.50 8.37
CA SER A 130 -25.72 -23.42 7.49
C SER A 130 -24.20 -23.44 7.39
N LEU A 131 -23.71 -23.63 6.16
CA LEU A 131 -22.28 -23.66 5.87
C LEU A 131 -21.87 -22.46 5.01
N ASN A 132 -20.65 -21.95 5.24
CA ASN A 132 -20.04 -20.95 4.37
C ASN A 132 -19.51 -21.58 3.07
N ALA A 133 -18.96 -20.76 2.16
CA ALA A 133 -18.40 -21.20 0.88
C ALA A 133 -17.28 -22.25 1.02
N ARG A 134 -16.67 -22.38 2.21
CA ARG A 134 -15.60 -23.34 2.52
C ARG A 134 -16.11 -24.61 3.21
N LYS A 135 -17.43 -24.77 3.35
CA LYS A 135 -18.09 -25.88 4.05
C LYS A 135 -17.86 -25.89 5.58
N ASP A 136 -17.50 -24.76 6.17
CA ASP A 136 -17.46 -24.60 7.63
C ASP A 136 -18.78 -24.04 8.15
N SER A 137 -19.11 -24.30 9.42
CA SER A 137 -20.34 -23.82 10.05
C SER A 137 -20.36 -22.29 10.17
N ASN A 138 -21.36 -21.65 9.56
CA ASN A 138 -21.62 -20.22 9.72
C ASN A 138 -21.93 -19.87 11.18
N LEU A 139 -22.65 -20.76 11.89
CA LEU A 139 -22.99 -20.53 13.30
C LEU A 139 -21.73 -20.45 14.17
N LYS A 140 -20.80 -21.38 14.01
CA LYS A 140 -19.52 -21.37 14.74
C LYS A 140 -18.66 -20.15 14.39
N GLN A 141 -18.64 -19.76 13.11
CA GLN A 141 -17.94 -18.55 12.67
C GLN A 141 -18.54 -17.30 13.34
N LEU A 142 -19.86 -17.20 13.40
CA LEU A 142 -20.57 -16.10 14.06
C LEU A 142 -20.25 -16.01 15.56
N GLU A 143 -20.27 -17.13 16.27
CA GLU A 143 -19.88 -17.20 17.68
C GLU A 143 -18.43 -16.73 17.89
N THR A 144 -17.52 -17.18 17.03
CA THR A 144 -16.10 -16.79 17.10
C THR A 144 -15.91 -15.29 16.87
N LEU A 145 -16.63 -14.70 15.91
CA LEU A 145 -16.59 -13.26 15.65
C LEU A 145 -17.17 -12.44 16.81
N LYS A 146 -18.26 -12.91 17.43
CA LYS A 146 -18.86 -12.26 18.62
C LYS A 146 -17.90 -12.30 19.81
N GLN A 147 -17.27 -13.45 20.08
CA GLN A 147 -16.25 -13.55 21.12
C GLN A 147 -15.06 -12.62 20.84
N LEU A 148 -14.57 -12.60 19.60
CA LEU A 148 -13.44 -11.73 19.20
C LEU A 148 -13.76 -10.24 19.40
N LYS A 149 -15.00 -9.83 19.10
CA LYS A 149 -15.49 -8.47 19.36
C LYS A 149 -15.46 -8.16 20.86
N ASP A 150 -16.02 -9.03 21.68
CA ASP A 150 -16.11 -8.84 23.13
C ASP A 150 -14.71 -8.81 23.77
N ASP A 151 -13.81 -9.68 23.32
CA ASP A 151 -12.42 -9.70 23.77
C ASP A 151 -11.70 -8.39 23.42
N LEU A 152 -11.92 -7.87 22.20
CA LEU A 152 -11.30 -6.62 21.75
C LEU A 152 -11.87 -5.40 22.49
N ILE A 153 -13.19 -5.34 22.70
CA ILE A 153 -13.83 -4.25 23.46
C ILE A 153 -13.28 -4.20 24.89
N ASN A 154 -13.24 -5.36 25.56
CA ASN A 154 -12.83 -5.49 26.96
C ASN A 154 -11.31 -5.51 27.17
N ASN A 155 -10.52 -5.33 26.10
CA ASN A 155 -9.05 -5.36 26.12
C ASN A 155 -8.46 -6.69 26.62
N ASN A 156 -9.18 -7.81 26.44
CA ASN A 156 -8.69 -9.16 26.73
C ASN A 156 -7.77 -9.69 25.62
N ILE A 157 -7.71 -9.01 24.48
CA ILE A 157 -6.83 -9.30 23.34
C ILE A 157 -6.20 -8.01 22.82
N SER A 158 -4.96 -8.07 22.35
CA SER A 158 -4.30 -6.94 21.69
C SER A 158 -4.85 -6.72 20.27
N THR A 159 -4.76 -5.49 19.78
CA THR A 159 -5.10 -5.08 18.41
C THR A 159 -4.50 -6.01 17.36
N ASN A 160 -3.20 -6.31 17.46
CA ASN A 160 -2.50 -7.18 16.51
C ASN A 160 -2.98 -8.64 16.55
N ASN A 161 -3.23 -9.17 17.75
CA ASN A 161 -3.76 -10.52 17.88
C ASN A 161 -5.21 -10.60 17.38
N ALA A 162 -6.00 -9.54 17.59
CA ALA A 162 -7.35 -9.47 17.08
C ALA A 162 -7.37 -9.41 15.55
N LEU A 163 -6.46 -8.64 14.94
CA LEU A 163 -6.29 -8.59 13.50
C LEU A 163 -5.92 -9.96 12.94
N SER A 164 -4.92 -10.65 13.52
CA SER A 164 -4.53 -11.99 13.08
C SER A 164 -5.70 -12.96 13.10
N LYS A 165 -6.43 -13.02 14.22
CA LYS A 165 -7.61 -13.89 14.36
C LYS A 165 -8.72 -13.53 13.37
N LEU A 166 -8.98 -12.24 13.14
CA LEU A 166 -9.95 -11.80 12.13
C LEU A 166 -9.55 -12.26 10.72
N LEU A 167 -8.26 -12.14 10.37
CA LEU A 167 -7.73 -12.60 9.09
C LEU A 167 -7.78 -14.13 8.97
N GLU A 168 -7.48 -14.87 10.04
CA GLU A 168 -7.63 -16.33 10.10
C GLU A 168 -9.08 -16.76 9.82
N ILE A 169 -10.06 -16.10 10.46
CA ILE A 169 -11.50 -16.34 10.21
C ILE A 169 -11.86 -16.01 8.76
N ARG A 170 -11.39 -14.86 8.24
CA ARG A 170 -11.66 -14.42 6.87
C ARG A 170 -11.04 -15.36 5.84
N ASP A 171 -9.81 -15.81 6.05
CA ASP A 171 -9.03 -16.59 5.09
C ASP A 171 -9.22 -18.10 5.27
N GLY A 172 -9.81 -18.54 6.38
CA GLY A 172 -10.00 -19.95 6.70
C GLY A 172 -8.67 -20.65 7.02
N LYS A 173 -7.65 -19.90 7.44
CA LYS A 173 -6.36 -20.44 7.84
C LYS A 173 -6.46 -20.82 9.32
N LYS A 174 -6.17 -22.09 9.61
CA LYS A 174 -5.96 -22.60 10.97
C LYS A 174 -4.51 -22.45 11.37
#